data_AF-A0A9X8BZT9-F1
#
_entry.id   AF-A0A9X8BZT9-F1
#
_cell.length_a   1.000
_cell.length_b   1.000
_cell.length_c   1.000
_cell.angle_alpha   90.00
_cell.angle_beta   90.00
_cell.angle_gamma   90.00
#
_symmetry.space_group_name_H-M   'P 1'
#
loop_
_entity.id
_entity.type
_entity.pdbx_description
1 polymer ?
#
loop_
_entity_poly.entity_id
_entity_poly.type
_entity_poly.pdbx_seq_one_letter_code
_entity_poly.pdbx_strand_id
1 'polypeptide(L)'
;MKKLDVETLKKHKKKLIVAGIGVAVLTSAGFGGNYYVQAKETEKQEIQQKEAKKKEVAKQEAEKKKQDELKAKLAKEEADKKAEEERVKAEEQKKAEEEKAKAEEQAKQEAERVKQEEEKKVEEQKKAEEGKQEEQVNGNQEGKKQGNSQENKQSKTQGNEQTQGIKGVAKKAEEPQQGSQENPQAKQGGEQAKQQTNNQEQPKQVSQQPTNKGGNQQANVQQEQGTAMTRAVSNSSVGKRTDQIVAVVAQGSSAKVTYLEKHNGNWKEVFTTNGFVGSQGVGQANESVSRTPRGAHSLGFAFGTSNPGTNLPFRQITPKSYWISNVNDDQYNTWQERDSSSPQDEHLIKETVAYKYGIVINYNTSNPVKGGGSGFFLHVSNGRPTAGCVSVPQAKMVELMQKLHGGAYIVNVNSINEISNY
;
A
#
# COMPACT_ATOMS: atom_id res chain seq x y z
N MET A 1 -25.44 -42.04 -38.68
CA MET A 1 -25.04 -42.02 -40.12
C MET A 1 -25.85 -40.91 -40.80
N LYS A 2 -25.40 -40.20 -41.84
CA LYS A 2 -24.32 -40.47 -42.82
C LYS A 2 -23.16 -39.46 -42.67
N LYS A 3 -21.98 -39.78 -43.22
CA LYS A 3 -20.86 -38.82 -43.34
C LYS A 3 -21.19 -37.81 -44.44
N LEU A 4 -20.87 -36.54 -44.25
CA LEU A 4 -20.92 -35.55 -45.34
C LEU A 4 -19.62 -35.65 -46.15
N ASP A 5 -19.72 -35.88 -47.46
CA ASP A 5 -18.57 -36.16 -48.31
C ASP A 5 -17.80 -34.89 -48.70
N VAL A 6 -16.48 -34.92 -48.50
CA VAL A 6 -15.55 -33.82 -48.77
C VAL A 6 -15.14 -33.78 -50.25
N GLU A 7 -15.28 -34.88 -51.02
CA GLU A 7 -15.00 -34.88 -52.46
C GLU A 7 -16.06 -34.12 -53.27
N THR A 8 -17.34 -34.26 -52.91
CA THR A 8 -18.48 -33.61 -53.59
C THR A 8 -18.35 -32.08 -53.61
N LEU A 9 -17.77 -31.48 -52.55
CA LEU A 9 -17.46 -30.04 -52.49
C LEU A 9 -16.25 -29.64 -53.36
N LYS A 10 -15.22 -30.49 -53.47
CA LYS A 10 -14.08 -30.25 -54.37
C LYS A 10 -14.50 -30.32 -55.86
N LYS A 11 -15.45 -31.19 -56.19
CA LYS A 11 -15.95 -31.38 -57.57
C LYS A 11 -16.64 -30.12 -58.14
N HIS A 12 -17.29 -29.31 -57.30
CA HIS A 12 -17.96 -28.09 -57.74
C HIS A 12 -17.02 -26.90 -57.96
N LYS A 13 -15.91 -26.78 -57.21
CA LYS A 13 -14.92 -25.71 -57.42
C LYS A 13 -14.08 -25.84 -58.70
N LYS A 14 -14.20 -26.94 -59.46
CA LYS A 14 -13.51 -27.14 -60.75
C LYS A 14 -14.40 -26.91 -62.00
N LYS A 15 -15.64 -26.43 -61.84
CA LYS A 15 -16.58 -26.18 -62.96
C LYS A 15 -16.81 -24.70 -63.30
N LEU A 16 -15.84 -23.82 -63.00
CA LEU A 16 -15.85 -22.41 -63.41
C LEU A 16 -14.55 -21.99 -64.14
N ILE A 17 -14.00 -22.91 -64.93
CA ILE A 17 -12.97 -22.64 -65.95
C ILE A 17 -13.47 -23.29 -67.25
N VAL A 18 -13.30 -22.61 -68.39
CA VAL A 18 -13.79 -22.99 -69.73
C VAL A 18 -15.31 -22.86 -69.93
N ALA A 19 -15.78 -21.61 -70.02
CA ALA A 19 -16.93 -21.20 -70.84
C ALA A 19 -16.80 -19.70 -71.16
N GLY A 20 -16.72 -19.25 -72.42
CA GLY A 20 -16.56 -20.02 -73.66
C GLY A 20 -16.09 -19.12 -74.81
N ILE A 21 -15.64 -19.70 -75.92
CA ILE A 21 -15.30 -18.95 -77.13
C ILE A 21 -16.61 -18.54 -77.83
N GLY A 22 -17.09 -17.34 -77.54
CA GLY A 22 -18.15 -16.68 -78.30
C GLY A 22 -17.54 -15.90 -79.45
N VAL A 23 -17.59 -16.43 -80.68
CA VAL A 23 -17.14 -15.71 -81.88
C VAL A 23 -18.15 -14.63 -82.24
N ALA A 24 -17.94 -13.42 -81.73
CA ALA A 24 -18.61 -12.21 -82.19
C ALA A 24 -17.73 -11.50 -83.23
N VAL A 25 -17.98 -11.76 -84.51
CA VAL A 25 -17.35 -10.98 -85.60
C VAL A 25 -18.02 -9.60 -85.64
N LEU A 26 -17.41 -8.62 -85.00
CA LEU A 26 -17.73 -7.20 -85.16
C LEU A 26 -16.47 -6.44 -85.58
N THR A 27 -16.57 -5.81 -86.74
CA THR A 27 -15.45 -5.19 -87.45
C THR A 27 -15.15 -3.79 -86.95
N SER A 28 -14.17 -3.65 -86.07
CA SER A 28 -13.51 -2.36 -85.80
C SER A 28 -12.05 -2.57 -85.36
N ALA A 29 -11.09 -2.23 -86.23
CA ALA A 29 -9.69 -2.21 -85.85
C ALA A 29 -9.43 -1.05 -84.86
N GLY A 30 -8.82 -1.33 -83.69
CA GLY A 30 -8.40 -0.28 -82.77
C GLY A 30 -8.23 -0.67 -81.28
N PHE A 31 -8.93 -1.69 -80.78
CA PHE A 31 -9.07 -1.88 -79.32
C PHE A 31 -8.34 -3.10 -78.68
N GLY A 32 -7.70 -3.95 -79.46
CA GLY A 32 -7.12 -5.22 -78.95
C GLY A 32 -5.93 -5.06 -77.99
N GLY A 33 -5.15 -3.97 -78.08
CA GLY A 33 -3.93 -3.81 -77.29
C GLY A 33 -4.16 -3.54 -75.80
N ASN A 34 -5.17 -2.73 -75.46
CA ASN A 34 -5.33 -2.18 -74.10
C ASN A 34 -5.71 -3.27 -73.08
N TYR A 35 -6.62 -4.19 -73.47
CA TYR A 35 -7.07 -5.29 -72.62
C TYR A 35 -5.94 -6.26 -72.21
N TYR A 36 -4.97 -6.50 -73.10
CA TYR A 36 -3.88 -7.44 -72.84
C TYR A 36 -2.81 -6.87 -71.89
N VAL A 37 -2.63 -5.54 -71.89
CA VAL A 37 -1.76 -4.83 -70.92
C VAL A 37 -2.42 -4.86 -69.54
N GLN A 38 -3.69 -4.44 -69.45
CA GLN A 38 -4.43 -4.35 -68.18
C GLN A 38 -4.52 -5.71 -67.45
N ALA A 39 -4.65 -6.82 -68.18
CA ALA A 39 -4.63 -8.17 -67.62
C ALA A 39 -3.28 -8.49 -66.95
N LYS A 40 -2.15 -8.18 -67.59
CA LYS A 40 -0.80 -8.43 -67.04
C LYS A 40 -0.47 -7.53 -65.85
N GLU A 41 -0.96 -6.29 -65.84
CA GLU A 41 -0.80 -5.42 -64.67
C GLU A 41 -1.58 -5.93 -63.46
N THR A 42 -2.80 -6.46 -63.68
CA THR A 42 -3.63 -7.07 -62.63
C THR A 42 -2.95 -8.31 -62.04
N GLU A 43 -2.41 -9.20 -62.88
CA GLU A 43 -1.64 -10.38 -62.43
C GLU A 43 -0.39 -9.99 -61.61
N LYS A 44 0.35 -8.97 -62.07
CA LYS A 44 1.52 -8.43 -61.37
C LYS A 44 1.16 -7.85 -60.00
N GLN A 45 0.03 -7.12 -59.89
CA GLN A 45 -0.48 -6.62 -58.61
C GLN A 45 -0.92 -7.76 -57.68
N GLU A 46 -1.59 -8.79 -58.20
CA GLU A 46 -1.94 -9.97 -57.40
C GLU A 46 -0.70 -10.68 -56.84
N ILE A 47 0.36 -10.84 -57.63
CA ILE A 47 1.63 -11.44 -57.18
C ILE A 47 2.25 -10.60 -56.06
N GLN A 48 2.35 -9.27 -56.24
CA GLN A 48 2.87 -8.36 -55.21
C GLN A 48 2.05 -8.40 -53.91
N GLN A 49 0.71 -8.48 -53.99
CA GLN A 49 -0.14 -8.64 -52.80
C GLN A 49 0.06 -10.00 -52.10
N LYS A 50 0.27 -11.08 -52.85
CA LYS A 50 0.55 -12.42 -52.30
C LYS A 50 1.92 -12.44 -51.60
N GLU A 51 2.94 -11.80 -52.17
CA GLU A 51 4.24 -11.64 -51.50
C GLU A 51 4.18 -10.76 -50.25
N ALA A 52 3.46 -9.63 -50.30
CA ALA A 52 3.28 -8.75 -49.14
C ALA A 52 2.60 -9.49 -47.98
N LYS A 53 1.52 -10.25 -48.26
CA LYS A 53 0.85 -11.10 -47.26
C LYS A 53 1.78 -12.18 -46.71
N LYS A 54 2.62 -12.80 -47.55
CA LYS A 54 3.62 -13.80 -47.10
C LYS A 54 4.67 -13.19 -46.17
N LYS A 55 5.14 -11.96 -46.43
CA LYS A 55 6.09 -11.23 -45.58
C LYS A 55 5.45 -10.85 -44.24
N GLU A 56 4.21 -10.39 -44.23
CA GLU A 56 3.50 -10.03 -42.99
C GLU A 56 3.20 -11.26 -42.11
N VAL A 57 2.81 -12.40 -42.68
CA VAL A 57 2.65 -13.66 -41.93
C VAL A 57 3.98 -14.09 -41.29
N ALA A 58 5.08 -14.08 -42.04
CA ALA A 58 6.40 -14.44 -41.50
C ALA A 58 6.87 -13.50 -40.38
N LYS A 59 6.51 -12.20 -40.46
CA LYS A 59 6.75 -11.23 -39.38
C LYS A 59 5.93 -11.56 -38.14
N GLN A 60 4.64 -11.86 -38.29
CA GLN A 60 3.76 -12.22 -37.17
C GLN A 60 4.18 -13.54 -36.50
N GLU A 61 4.66 -14.52 -37.25
CA GLU A 61 5.26 -15.75 -36.71
C GLU A 61 6.55 -15.47 -35.92
N ALA A 62 7.42 -14.58 -36.41
CA ALA A 62 8.64 -14.18 -35.72
C ALA A 62 8.36 -13.36 -34.44
N GLU A 63 7.35 -12.47 -34.45
CA GLU A 63 6.90 -11.73 -33.27
C GLU A 63 6.26 -12.67 -32.24
N LYS A 64 5.43 -13.62 -32.66
CA LYS A 64 4.88 -14.66 -31.78
C LYS A 64 6.00 -15.48 -31.12
N LYS A 65 7.00 -15.92 -31.89
CA LYS A 65 8.15 -16.68 -31.33
C LYS A 65 8.88 -15.87 -30.26
N LYS A 66 9.13 -14.58 -30.49
CA LYS A 66 9.73 -13.67 -29.50
C LYS A 66 8.87 -13.52 -28.23
N GLN A 67 7.54 -13.44 -28.37
CA GLN A 67 6.64 -13.40 -27.21
C GLN A 67 6.68 -14.71 -26.41
N ASP A 68 6.70 -15.87 -27.08
CA ASP A 68 6.72 -17.17 -26.41
C ASP A 68 8.08 -17.44 -25.73
N GLU A 69 9.20 -17.02 -26.35
CA GLU A 69 10.53 -16.98 -25.69
C GLU A 69 10.58 -16.04 -24.48
N LEU A 70 9.90 -14.88 -24.55
CA LEU A 70 9.83 -13.93 -23.42
C LEU A 70 8.99 -14.48 -22.27
N LYS A 71 7.84 -15.11 -22.55
CA LYS A 71 7.01 -15.79 -21.53
C LYS A 71 7.80 -16.88 -20.81
N ALA A 72 8.57 -17.69 -21.54
CA ALA A 72 9.42 -18.72 -20.96
C ALA A 72 10.49 -18.16 -20.01
N LYS A 73 11.10 -17.02 -20.35
CA LYS A 73 12.05 -16.32 -19.47
C LYS A 73 11.39 -15.77 -18.20
N LEU A 74 10.24 -15.10 -18.34
CA LEU A 74 9.49 -14.55 -17.21
C LEU A 74 9.01 -15.66 -16.25
N ALA A 75 8.49 -16.76 -16.77
CA ALA A 75 8.05 -17.90 -15.97
C ALA A 75 9.22 -18.57 -15.21
N LYS A 76 10.44 -18.58 -15.78
CA LYS A 76 11.64 -19.03 -15.06
C LYS A 76 12.02 -18.03 -13.97
N GLU A 77 12.05 -16.74 -14.27
CA GLU A 77 12.40 -15.69 -13.30
C GLU A 77 11.44 -15.66 -12.10
N GLU A 78 10.14 -15.89 -12.33
CA GLU A 78 9.11 -16.03 -11.29
C GLU A 78 9.33 -17.28 -10.43
N ALA A 79 9.68 -18.42 -11.05
CA ALA A 79 10.01 -19.65 -10.33
C ALA A 79 11.31 -19.52 -9.51
N ASP A 80 12.36 -18.93 -10.08
CA ASP A 80 13.64 -18.67 -9.41
C ASP A 80 13.43 -17.74 -8.19
N LYS A 81 12.62 -16.66 -8.34
CA LYS A 81 12.24 -15.75 -7.24
C LYS A 81 11.44 -16.44 -6.14
N LYS A 82 10.48 -17.30 -6.48
CA LYS A 82 9.69 -18.06 -5.50
C LYS A 82 10.55 -19.04 -4.71
N ALA A 83 11.50 -19.71 -5.36
CA ALA A 83 12.45 -20.60 -4.70
C ALA A 83 13.36 -19.85 -3.72
N GLU A 84 13.80 -18.64 -4.08
CA GLU A 84 14.56 -17.77 -3.18
C GLU A 84 13.71 -17.30 -1.97
N GLU A 85 12.45 -16.90 -2.18
CA GLU A 85 11.55 -16.50 -1.10
C GLU A 85 11.24 -17.67 -0.13
N GLU A 86 11.10 -18.90 -0.64
CA GLU A 86 10.94 -20.10 0.17
C GLU A 86 12.24 -20.45 0.94
N ARG A 87 13.41 -20.23 0.33
CA ARG A 87 14.72 -20.41 1.00
C ARG A 87 14.92 -19.43 2.15
N VAL A 88 14.65 -18.14 1.94
CA VAL A 88 14.80 -17.10 2.97
C VAL A 88 13.90 -17.41 4.17
N LYS A 89 12.63 -17.78 3.95
CA LYS A 89 11.70 -18.15 5.03
C LYS A 89 12.17 -19.38 5.81
N ALA A 90 12.75 -20.38 5.15
CA ALA A 90 13.31 -21.55 5.83
C ALA A 90 14.54 -21.18 6.69
N GLU A 91 15.38 -20.24 6.25
CA GLU A 91 16.51 -19.74 7.03
C GLU A 91 16.06 -18.90 8.24
N GLU A 92 15.05 -18.05 8.07
CA GLU A 92 14.41 -17.29 9.15
C GLU A 92 13.78 -18.20 10.21
N GLN A 93 13.04 -19.22 9.78
CA GLN A 93 12.46 -20.24 10.68
C GLN A 93 13.53 -20.96 11.48
N LYS A 94 14.61 -21.43 10.83
CA LYS A 94 15.74 -22.09 11.51
C LYS A 94 16.41 -21.19 12.53
N LYS A 95 16.60 -19.90 12.24
CA LYS A 95 17.15 -18.93 13.19
C LYS A 95 16.24 -18.74 14.40
N ALA A 96 14.92 -18.65 14.20
CA ALA A 96 13.95 -18.55 15.29
C ALA A 96 13.91 -19.81 16.16
N GLU A 97 14.07 -21.00 15.59
CA GLU A 97 14.19 -22.25 16.34
C GLU A 97 15.50 -22.33 17.14
N GLU A 98 16.64 -21.93 16.56
CA GLU A 98 17.92 -21.86 17.27
C GLU A 98 17.91 -20.81 18.40
N GLU A 99 17.25 -19.67 18.23
CA GLU A 99 17.10 -18.64 19.26
C GLU A 99 16.17 -19.11 20.40
N LYS A 100 15.03 -19.73 20.06
CA LYS A 100 14.13 -20.35 21.04
C LYS A 100 14.83 -21.44 21.85
N ALA A 101 15.64 -22.28 21.21
CA ALA A 101 16.41 -23.33 21.90
C ALA A 101 17.42 -22.73 22.90
N LYS A 102 18.13 -21.65 22.51
CA LYS A 102 19.05 -20.92 23.40
C LYS A 102 18.33 -20.27 24.59
N ALA A 103 17.12 -19.72 24.38
CA ALA A 103 16.31 -19.17 25.46
C ALA A 103 15.81 -20.25 26.44
N GLU A 104 15.44 -21.44 25.94
CA GLU A 104 15.02 -22.57 26.79
C GLU A 104 16.20 -23.18 27.58
N GLU A 105 17.39 -23.24 26.96
CA GLU A 105 18.66 -23.62 27.60
C GLU A 105 19.01 -22.65 28.76
N GLN A 106 18.97 -21.34 28.50
CA GLN A 106 19.21 -20.31 29.51
C GLN A 106 18.19 -20.34 30.66
N ALA A 107 16.91 -20.57 30.36
CA ALA A 107 15.87 -20.68 31.39
C ALA A 107 16.08 -21.88 32.32
N LYS A 108 16.60 -23.01 31.81
CA LYS A 108 16.95 -24.19 32.63
C LYS A 108 18.15 -23.89 33.53
N GLN A 109 19.20 -23.29 32.99
CA GLN A 109 20.41 -22.93 33.74
C GLN A 109 20.10 -21.93 34.88
N GLU A 110 19.24 -20.94 34.63
CA GLU A 110 18.81 -19.98 35.66
C GLU A 110 17.92 -20.63 36.72
N ALA A 111 16.98 -21.51 36.34
CA ALA A 111 16.16 -22.25 37.30
C ALA A 111 17.00 -23.16 38.22
N GLU A 112 18.04 -23.80 37.68
CA GLU A 112 18.97 -24.61 38.47
C GLU A 112 19.85 -23.74 39.40
N ARG A 113 20.28 -22.56 38.94
CA ARG A 113 20.99 -21.58 39.80
C ARG A 113 20.13 -21.13 40.98
N VAL A 114 18.86 -20.78 40.73
CA VAL A 114 17.91 -20.39 41.80
C VAL A 114 17.75 -21.52 42.81
N LYS A 115 17.58 -22.77 42.35
CA LYS A 115 17.47 -23.94 43.23
C LYS A 115 18.73 -24.13 44.11
N GLN A 116 19.93 -23.97 43.55
CA GLN A 116 21.18 -24.06 44.31
C GLN A 116 21.34 -22.91 45.33
N GLU A 117 20.82 -21.71 45.04
CA GLU A 117 20.77 -20.60 45.99
C GLU A 117 19.76 -20.81 47.12
N GLU A 118 18.62 -21.45 46.85
CA GLU A 118 17.65 -21.84 47.89
C GLU A 118 18.20 -22.95 48.79
N GLU A 119 18.81 -23.99 48.21
CA GLU A 119 19.43 -25.09 48.97
C GLU A 119 20.54 -24.58 49.90
N LYS A 120 21.38 -23.63 49.45
CA LYS A 120 22.36 -22.95 50.31
C LYS A 120 21.72 -22.17 51.46
N LYS A 121 20.67 -21.39 51.21
CA LYS A 121 19.98 -20.60 52.25
C LYS A 121 19.37 -21.50 53.33
N VAL A 122 18.83 -22.67 52.95
CA VAL A 122 18.33 -23.67 53.90
C VAL A 122 19.46 -24.29 54.73
N GLU A 123 20.63 -24.55 54.15
CA GLU A 123 21.79 -25.08 54.89
C GLU A 123 22.42 -24.03 55.84
N GLU A 124 22.49 -22.76 55.42
CA GLU A 124 22.91 -21.65 56.28
C GLU A 124 21.93 -21.44 57.45
N GLN A 125 20.62 -21.54 57.21
CA GLN A 125 19.60 -21.48 58.26
C GLN A 125 19.75 -22.61 59.27
N LYS A 126 19.94 -23.86 58.82
CA LYS A 126 20.19 -25.00 59.73
C LYS A 126 21.41 -24.78 60.62
N LYS A 127 22.54 -24.35 60.07
CA LYS A 127 23.76 -24.06 60.83
C LYS A 127 23.55 -22.91 61.85
N ALA A 128 22.69 -21.94 61.53
CA ALA A 128 22.28 -20.87 62.43
C ALA A 128 21.19 -21.26 63.47
N GLU A 129 20.65 -22.48 63.40
CA GLU A 129 19.81 -23.10 64.43
C GLU A 129 20.61 -24.09 65.29
N GLU A 130 21.46 -24.91 64.68
CA GLU A 130 22.39 -25.82 65.37
C GLU A 130 23.32 -25.05 66.34
N GLY A 131 23.93 -23.95 65.88
CA GLY A 131 24.76 -23.09 66.74
C GLY A 131 24.02 -22.43 67.92
N LYS A 132 22.68 -22.36 67.89
CA LYS A 132 21.86 -21.86 69.02
C LYS A 132 21.53 -22.96 70.04
N GLN A 133 21.72 -24.23 69.70
CA GLN A 133 21.54 -25.32 70.67
C GLN A 133 22.79 -25.52 71.53
N GLU A 134 23.99 -25.26 71.00
CA GLU A 134 25.23 -25.29 71.80
C GLU A 134 25.28 -24.17 72.86
N GLU A 135 24.80 -22.96 72.52
CA GLU A 135 24.80 -21.80 73.43
C GLU A 135 23.82 -21.96 74.63
N GLN A 136 22.85 -22.88 74.56
CA GLN A 136 21.95 -23.18 75.70
C GLN A 136 22.48 -24.24 76.67
N VAL A 137 23.60 -24.92 76.39
CA VAL A 137 24.17 -25.94 77.29
C VAL A 137 25.19 -25.33 78.28
N ASN A 138 25.93 -24.29 77.88
CA ASN A 138 26.96 -23.64 78.70
C ASN A 138 26.55 -22.23 79.15
N GLY A 139 25.46 -22.13 79.93
CA GLY A 139 24.86 -20.84 80.34
C GLY A 139 24.46 -20.72 81.82
N ASN A 140 25.01 -21.54 82.73
CA ASN A 140 24.55 -21.59 84.13
C ASN A 140 25.68 -21.42 85.17
N GLN A 141 26.44 -20.32 85.07
CA GLN A 141 27.21 -19.82 86.21
C GLN A 141 27.40 -18.29 86.14
N GLU A 142 27.30 -17.68 87.33
CA GLU A 142 27.61 -16.28 87.66
C GLU A 142 26.79 -15.15 86.99
N GLY A 143 26.46 -14.06 87.68
CA GLY A 143 26.75 -13.82 89.09
C GLY A 143 26.73 -12.37 89.57
N LYS A 144 25.73 -11.56 89.18
CA LYS A 144 25.37 -10.23 89.76
C LYS A 144 26.53 -9.35 90.30
N LYS A 145 26.68 -8.13 89.75
CA LYS A 145 26.69 -6.89 90.56
C LYS A 145 26.54 -5.62 89.74
N GLN A 146 25.64 -4.74 90.22
CA GLN A 146 25.67 -3.26 90.25
C GLN A 146 26.05 -2.46 88.98
N GLY A 147 25.37 -1.36 88.63
CA GLY A 147 24.15 -0.79 89.21
C GLY A 147 23.95 0.71 88.89
N ASN A 148 22.82 1.03 88.24
CA ASN A 148 22.06 2.29 88.28
C ASN A 148 22.78 3.64 88.00
N SER A 149 22.50 4.31 86.86
CA SER A 149 21.92 5.68 86.78
C SER A 149 21.99 6.35 85.38
N GLN A 150 20.86 6.96 85.00
CA GLN A 150 20.61 8.20 84.22
C GLN A 150 21.79 9.14 83.78
N GLU A 151 21.72 9.95 82.70
CA GLU A 151 20.81 10.04 81.52
C GLU A 151 21.34 11.05 80.45
N ASN A 152 20.88 10.92 79.19
CA ASN A 152 20.64 12.00 78.20
C ASN A 152 21.79 12.92 77.67
N LYS A 153 22.23 12.73 76.40
CA LYS A 153 22.07 13.74 75.31
C LYS A 153 22.44 13.25 73.89
N GLN A 154 22.09 14.06 72.88
CA GLN A 154 21.97 13.73 71.45
C GLN A 154 23.26 13.90 70.61
N SER A 155 23.26 13.23 69.43
CA SER A 155 23.67 13.74 68.10
C SER A 155 25.04 13.38 67.47
N LYS A 156 24.96 12.55 66.40
CA LYS A 156 25.68 12.60 65.09
C LYS A 156 27.22 12.72 65.00
N THR A 157 27.86 11.65 64.50
CA THR A 157 28.84 11.55 63.37
C THR A 157 28.99 10.03 63.05
N GLN A 158 29.38 9.48 61.88
CA GLN A 158 30.15 9.88 60.68
C GLN A 158 31.68 9.65 60.75
N GLY A 159 32.17 8.64 60.01
CA GLY A 159 33.58 8.26 59.72
C GLY A 159 33.65 6.77 59.27
N ASN A 160 34.30 6.35 58.17
CA ASN A 160 35.73 6.35 57.75
C ASN A 160 36.60 5.29 58.47
N GLU A 161 37.56 4.56 57.85
CA GLU A 161 38.06 4.50 56.44
C GLU A 161 38.92 3.21 56.19
N GLN A 162 39.67 3.18 55.07
CA GLN A 162 40.77 2.25 54.64
C GLN A 162 40.32 0.93 53.95
N THR A 163 40.73 0.52 52.72
CA THR A 163 41.86 0.73 51.76
C THR A 163 43.08 -0.18 51.93
N GLN A 164 43.84 -0.60 50.90
CA GLN A 164 43.89 -0.27 49.44
C GLN A 164 43.69 -1.55 48.56
N GLY A 165 43.80 -1.63 47.22
CA GLY A 165 44.21 -0.76 46.09
C GLY A 165 44.12 -1.60 44.78
N ILE A 166 45.00 -1.59 43.75
CA ILE A 166 46.22 -0.84 43.36
C ILE A 166 46.41 -0.96 41.81
N LYS A 167 46.40 0.15 41.03
CA LYS A 167 46.70 0.28 39.54
C LYS A 167 45.69 -0.41 38.58
N GLY A 168 45.35 0.08 37.37
CA GLY A 168 45.71 1.26 36.52
C GLY A 168 45.12 1.06 35.08
N VAL A 169 45.27 1.84 33.98
CA VAL A 169 45.91 3.14 33.60
C VAL A 169 45.26 3.66 32.27
N ALA A 170 45.43 4.94 31.87
CA ALA A 170 45.07 5.63 30.59
C ALA A 170 43.56 5.98 30.35
N LYS A 171 43.09 7.16 29.87
CA LYS A 171 43.49 8.25 28.90
C LYS A 171 43.16 7.93 27.42
N LYS A 172 42.58 8.83 26.57
CA LYS A 172 42.13 10.27 26.61
C LYS A 172 40.67 10.36 26.03
N ALA A 173 39.98 11.43 25.57
CA ALA A 173 40.13 12.89 25.26
C ALA A 173 38.73 13.59 25.41
N GLU A 174 38.52 14.92 25.53
CA GLU A 174 38.51 16.08 24.57
C GLU A 174 37.48 15.97 23.41
N GLU A 175 36.66 16.97 23.03
CA GLU A 175 36.58 18.42 23.39
C GLU A 175 35.11 19.02 23.30
N PRO A 176 34.76 20.34 23.44
CA PRO A 176 33.81 20.75 24.50
C PRO A 176 32.78 21.91 24.20
N GLN A 177 32.19 22.47 25.28
CA GLN A 177 31.60 23.84 25.45
C GLN A 177 30.27 24.18 24.72
N GLN A 178 29.45 25.19 25.08
CA GLN A 178 29.31 26.16 26.21
C GLN A 178 27.79 26.51 26.34
N GLY A 179 27.22 27.33 27.23
CA GLY A 179 27.67 28.30 28.24
C GLY A 179 26.64 29.47 28.31
N SER A 180 26.19 29.91 29.50
CA SER A 180 25.00 30.79 29.63
C SER A 180 25.12 31.86 30.73
N GLN A 181 24.65 33.11 30.51
CA GLN A 181 24.49 34.12 31.58
C GLN A 181 23.44 35.25 31.34
N GLU A 182 22.58 35.44 32.35
CA GLU A 182 22.01 36.68 32.99
C GLU A 182 21.58 37.97 32.22
N ASN A 183 20.26 38.28 32.29
CA ASN A 183 19.53 39.49 32.83
C ASN A 183 20.04 40.96 32.62
N PRO A 184 19.23 42.06 32.80
CA PRO A 184 17.76 42.20 33.02
C PRO A 184 17.04 43.35 32.23
N GLN A 185 15.73 43.60 32.54
CA GLN A 185 15.07 44.93 32.77
C GLN A 185 13.87 45.42 31.87
N ALA A 186 12.65 45.14 32.38
CA ALA A 186 11.43 45.99 32.53
C ALA A 186 10.86 46.97 31.45
N LYS A 187 9.56 46.75 31.11
CA LYS A 187 8.38 47.68 31.24
C LYS A 187 7.07 46.93 30.90
N GLN A 188 6.06 46.89 31.78
CA GLN A 188 4.85 47.77 31.84
C GLN A 188 4.00 47.83 30.55
N GLY A 189 2.70 47.52 30.54
CA GLY A 189 1.83 46.98 31.62
C GLY A 189 0.32 46.98 31.31
N GLY A 190 -0.50 46.43 32.22
CA GLY A 190 -1.98 46.51 32.23
C GLY A 190 -2.74 45.39 31.50
N GLU A 191 -3.97 44.99 31.90
CA GLU A 191 -4.67 45.22 33.17
C GLU A 191 -5.83 44.19 33.41
N GLN A 192 -6.12 43.89 34.69
CA GLN A 192 -7.35 43.30 35.29
C GLN A 192 -8.16 42.16 34.61
N ALA A 193 -8.25 41.03 35.32
CA ALA A 193 -9.54 40.48 35.81
C ALA A 193 -9.29 39.54 37.02
N LYS A 194 -10.24 39.42 37.95
CA LYS A 194 -10.10 38.58 39.17
C LYS A 194 -11.01 37.35 39.18
N GLN A 195 -10.51 36.35 39.89
CA GLN A 195 -11.16 35.13 40.37
C GLN A 195 -12.59 35.37 40.92
N GLN A 196 -13.48 34.38 40.79
CA GLN A 196 -13.74 33.48 41.94
C GLN A 196 -14.45 32.16 41.57
N THR A 197 -14.19 31.15 42.39
CA THR A 197 -14.72 29.78 42.34
C THR A 197 -15.91 29.62 43.29
N ASN A 198 -16.74 28.59 43.09
CA ASN A 198 -17.37 27.90 44.22
C ASN A 198 -17.74 26.45 43.92
N ASN A 199 -17.57 25.58 44.93
CA ASN A 199 -18.09 24.22 44.98
C ASN A 199 -19.31 24.19 45.92
N GLN A 200 -20.26 23.27 45.70
CA GLN A 200 -21.12 22.72 46.76
C GLN A 200 -21.67 21.34 46.35
N GLU A 201 -22.30 20.63 47.29
CA GLU A 201 -22.31 19.16 47.33
C GLU A 201 -23.69 18.49 47.26
N GLN A 202 -23.69 17.22 46.77
CA GLN A 202 -24.56 16.12 47.21
C GLN A 202 -26.09 16.21 46.88
N PRO A 203 -26.90 15.13 47.10
CA PRO A 203 -26.60 13.80 47.67
C PRO A 203 -26.89 12.58 46.76
N LYS A 204 -26.64 11.37 47.30
CA LYS A 204 -27.03 10.06 46.75
C LYS A 204 -28.46 9.69 47.16
N GLN A 205 -29.17 8.81 46.42
CA GLN A 205 -29.74 7.58 47.01
C GLN A 205 -30.33 6.54 46.02
N VAL A 206 -30.19 5.26 46.44
CA VAL A 206 -31.07 4.08 46.25
C VAL A 206 -31.29 3.46 44.86
N SER A 207 -31.29 2.12 44.88
CA SER A 207 -31.49 1.16 43.78
C SER A 207 -32.98 0.90 43.47
N GLN A 208 -33.27 0.55 42.21
CA GLN A 208 -34.20 -0.56 41.94
C GLN A 208 -33.97 -1.22 40.58
N GLN A 209 -34.09 -2.55 40.57
CA GLN A 209 -34.05 -3.41 39.39
C GLN A 209 -35.47 -3.87 39.03
N PRO A 210 -35.92 -3.75 37.77
CA PRO A 210 -37.05 -4.50 37.24
C PRO A 210 -36.60 -5.82 36.58
N THR A 211 -37.48 -6.81 36.58
CA THR A 211 -37.20 -8.20 36.14
C THR A 211 -37.69 -8.49 34.73
N ASN A 212 -37.14 -9.55 34.11
CA ASN A 212 -37.61 -10.07 32.83
C ASN A 212 -39.08 -10.52 32.89
N LYS A 213 -39.93 -9.95 32.02
CA LYS A 213 -41.05 -10.66 31.40
C LYS A 213 -41.17 -10.24 29.94
N GLY A 214 -41.32 -11.22 29.06
CA GLY A 214 -41.32 -11.00 27.61
C GLY A 214 -42.63 -10.39 27.10
N GLY A 215 -42.51 -9.56 26.07
CA GLY A 215 -43.61 -9.11 25.22
C GLY A 215 -43.09 -8.95 23.81
N ASN A 216 -43.74 -9.59 22.83
CA ASN A 216 -43.34 -9.48 21.42
C ASN A 216 -43.58 -8.05 20.93
N GLN A 217 -42.50 -7.26 20.81
CA GLN A 217 -42.48 -6.09 19.95
C GLN A 217 -41.52 -6.37 18.80
N GLN A 218 -42.11 -6.61 17.63
CA GLN A 218 -41.41 -6.80 16.36
C GLN A 218 -40.89 -5.44 15.86
N ALA A 219 -39.91 -4.89 16.58
CA ALA A 219 -39.20 -3.68 16.17
C ALA A 219 -38.53 -3.91 14.80
N ASN A 220 -38.52 -2.89 13.96
CA ASN A 220 -38.19 -3.04 12.54
C ASN A 220 -36.69 -3.28 12.29
N VAL A 221 -36.27 -4.55 12.27
CA VAL A 221 -34.90 -4.96 11.94
C VAL A 221 -34.67 -4.87 10.41
N GLN A 222 -34.51 -3.65 9.91
CA GLN A 222 -34.20 -3.37 8.49
C GLN A 222 -33.06 -2.36 8.31
N GLN A 223 -31.98 -2.48 9.09
CA GLN A 223 -30.70 -1.80 8.86
C GLN A 223 -29.56 -2.50 9.62
N GLU A 224 -28.91 -3.51 9.01
CA GLU A 224 -27.58 -4.10 9.39
C GLU A 224 -27.20 -5.26 8.43
N GLN A 225 -27.11 -5.01 7.11
CA GLN A 225 -26.56 -5.98 6.14
C GLN A 225 -25.53 -5.34 5.21
N GLY A 226 -24.46 -4.79 5.80
CA GLY A 226 -23.33 -4.20 5.09
C GLY A 226 -21.98 -4.71 5.61
N THR A 227 -21.06 -4.97 4.68
CA THR A 227 -19.64 -5.16 4.98
C THR A 227 -19.05 -3.97 5.75
N ALA A 228 -17.88 -4.14 6.37
CA ALA A 228 -17.19 -3.01 7.01
C ALA A 228 -16.92 -1.86 6.04
N MET A 229 -16.57 -2.17 4.79
CA MET A 229 -16.35 -1.18 3.72
C MET A 229 -17.63 -0.42 3.37
N THR A 230 -18.74 -1.13 3.06
CA THR A 230 -20.01 -0.47 2.69
C THR A 230 -20.58 0.36 3.83
N ARG A 231 -20.44 -0.07 5.10
CA ARG A 231 -20.83 0.75 6.26
C ARG A 231 -19.95 1.99 6.45
N ALA A 232 -18.63 1.86 6.33
CA ALA A 232 -17.70 3.00 6.44
C ALA A 232 -17.95 4.04 5.32
N VAL A 233 -18.15 3.57 4.09
CA VAL A 233 -18.52 4.41 2.94
C VAL A 233 -19.92 5.04 3.13
N SER A 234 -20.91 4.32 3.64
CA SER A 234 -22.25 4.88 3.87
C SER A 234 -22.29 5.98 4.93
N ASN A 235 -21.43 5.90 5.94
CA ASN A 235 -21.36 6.87 7.03
C ASN A 235 -20.52 8.12 6.68
N SER A 236 -19.61 7.98 5.72
CA SER A 236 -18.71 9.00 5.18
C SER A 236 -19.42 10.26 4.63
N SER A 237 -18.70 11.38 4.50
CA SER A 237 -19.17 12.59 3.82
C SER A 237 -19.14 12.42 2.30
N VAL A 238 -18.05 11.87 1.73
CA VAL A 238 -17.96 11.58 0.29
C VAL A 238 -19.03 10.56 -0.14
N GLY A 239 -19.32 9.56 0.69
CA GLY A 239 -20.40 8.60 0.46
C GLY A 239 -21.83 9.17 0.47
N LYS A 240 -22.00 10.45 0.82
CA LYS A 240 -23.24 11.24 0.69
C LYS A 240 -23.23 12.17 -0.54
N ARG A 241 -22.05 12.43 -1.12
CA ARG A 241 -21.82 13.36 -2.25
C ARG A 241 -21.72 12.66 -3.61
N THR A 242 -21.48 11.36 -3.63
CA THR A 242 -21.37 10.54 -4.85
C THR A 242 -22.09 9.20 -4.69
N ASP A 243 -22.25 8.51 -5.81
CA ASP A 243 -22.77 7.15 -5.99
C ASP A 243 -21.68 6.17 -6.47
N GLN A 244 -20.44 6.63 -6.71
CA GLN A 244 -19.32 5.80 -7.14
C GLN A 244 -18.02 6.11 -6.38
N ILE A 245 -17.44 5.11 -5.72
CA ILE A 245 -16.21 5.23 -4.93
C ILE A 245 -15.22 4.11 -5.25
N VAL A 246 -13.97 4.48 -5.50
CA VAL A 246 -12.81 3.59 -5.47
C VAL A 246 -12.13 3.73 -4.10
N ALA A 247 -12.35 2.79 -3.19
CA ALA A 247 -11.71 2.78 -1.88
C ALA A 247 -10.36 2.07 -1.95
N VAL A 248 -9.29 2.74 -1.50
CA VAL A 248 -7.91 2.25 -1.52
C VAL A 248 -7.41 2.14 -0.08
N VAL A 249 -7.29 0.91 0.42
CA VAL A 249 -6.78 0.61 1.76
C VAL A 249 -5.36 0.07 1.62
N ALA A 250 -4.38 0.87 2.02
CA ALA A 250 -2.96 0.56 1.90
C ALA A 250 -2.39 -0.17 3.12
N GLN A 251 -1.47 -1.10 2.86
CA GLN A 251 -0.61 -1.76 3.84
C GLN A 251 0.84 -1.66 3.34
N GLY A 252 1.57 -0.66 3.84
CA GLY A 252 2.83 -0.25 3.24
C GLY A 252 2.60 0.27 1.80
N SER A 253 3.37 -0.23 0.84
CA SER A 253 3.27 0.11 -0.58
C SER A 253 2.28 -0.73 -1.39
N SER A 254 1.70 -1.78 -0.78
CA SER A 254 0.62 -2.60 -1.36
C SER A 254 -0.75 -2.08 -0.91
N ALA A 255 -1.81 -2.36 -1.66
CA ALA A 255 -3.17 -1.96 -1.30
C ALA A 255 -4.23 -2.97 -1.72
N LYS A 256 -5.37 -2.96 -1.01
CA LYS A 256 -6.66 -3.45 -1.52
C LYS A 256 -7.40 -2.28 -2.14
N VAL A 257 -7.73 -2.42 -3.44
CA VAL A 257 -8.51 -1.44 -4.19
C VAL A 257 -9.90 -2.03 -4.42
N THR A 258 -10.91 -1.42 -3.84
CA THR A 258 -12.31 -1.86 -3.85
C THR A 258 -13.14 -0.86 -4.63
N TYR A 259 -13.91 -1.31 -5.61
CA TYR A 259 -14.84 -0.45 -6.33
C TYR A 259 -16.26 -0.65 -5.80
N LEU A 260 -16.92 0.46 -5.46
CA LEU A 260 -18.27 0.51 -4.92
C LEU A 260 -19.19 1.39 -5.78
N GLU A 261 -20.41 0.89 -5.99
CA GLU A 261 -21.52 1.61 -6.61
C GLU A 261 -22.67 1.74 -5.59
N LYS A 262 -23.48 2.79 -5.70
CA LYS A 262 -24.63 3.06 -4.82
C LYS A 262 -25.94 2.82 -5.56
N HIS A 263 -26.62 1.72 -5.26
CA HIS A 263 -27.87 1.31 -5.90
C HIS A 263 -29.05 1.56 -4.95
N ASN A 264 -30.03 2.35 -5.38
CA ASN A 264 -31.22 2.70 -4.58
C ASN A 264 -30.87 3.18 -3.15
N GLY A 265 -29.86 4.04 -3.04
CA GLY A 265 -29.34 4.57 -1.77
C GLY A 265 -28.35 3.67 -1.02
N ASN A 266 -28.31 2.37 -1.32
CA ASN A 266 -27.47 1.39 -0.64
C ASN A 266 -26.12 1.21 -1.35
N TRP A 267 -25.02 1.21 -0.59
CA TRP A 267 -23.67 0.97 -1.12
C TRP A 267 -23.41 -0.53 -1.31
N LYS A 268 -22.81 -0.89 -2.46
CA LYS A 268 -22.46 -2.26 -2.82
C LYS A 268 -21.02 -2.33 -3.35
N GLU A 269 -20.25 -3.30 -2.85
CA GLU A 269 -18.97 -3.68 -3.46
C GLU A 269 -19.22 -4.41 -4.79
N VAL A 270 -18.60 -3.92 -5.86
CA VAL A 270 -18.68 -4.50 -7.21
C VAL A 270 -17.55 -5.51 -7.41
N PHE A 271 -16.34 -5.15 -7.00
CA PHE A 271 -15.19 -6.04 -6.89
C PHE A 271 -14.10 -5.43 -5.99
N THR A 272 -13.20 -6.29 -5.54
CA THR A 272 -11.93 -5.91 -4.89
C THR A 272 -10.76 -6.54 -5.64
N THR A 273 -9.66 -5.81 -5.75
CA THR A 273 -8.39 -6.27 -6.34
C THR A 273 -7.21 -5.91 -5.45
N ASN A 274 -6.11 -6.63 -5.61
CA ASN A 274 -4.81 -6.12 -5.18
C ASN A 274 -4.41 -4.94 -6.08
N GLY A 275 -3.61 -4.03 -5.53
CA GLY A 275 -2.97 -2.94 -6.26
C GLY A 275 -1.74 -2.43 -5.50
N PHE A 276 -1.08 -1.42 -6.05
CA PHE A 276 0.04 -0.73 -5.40
C PHE A 276 -0.25 0.76 -5.25
N VAL A 277 0.34 1.35 -4.21
CA VAL A 277 0.36 2.79 -3.94
C VAL A 277 1.82 3.29 -4.03
N GLY A 278 2.07 4.53 -3.62
CA GLY A 278 3.43 5.07 -3.49
C GLY A 278 4.33 4.16 -2.65
N SER A 279 5.63 4.13 -2.93
CA SER A 279 6.59 3.29 -2.19
C SER A 279 6.67 3.59 -0.69
N GLN A 280 6.29 4.80 -0.26
CA GLN A 280 6.15 5.21 1.14
C GLN A 280 4.70 5.12 1.68
N GLY A 281 3.80 4.44 0.95
CA GLY A 281 2.39 4.23 1.32
C GLY A 281 1.47 5.43 1.11
N VAL A 282 0.33 5.44 1.81
CA VAL A 282 -0.66 6.54 1.79
C VAL A 282 -0.39 7.53 2.94
N GLY A 283 -0.37 8.82 2.62
CA GLY A 283 -0.12 9.88 3.60
C GLY A 283 -0.19 11.29 3.02
N GLN A 284 0.46 12.25 3.68
CA GLN A 284 0.68 13.58 3.09
C GLN A 284 1.72 13.46 1.97
N ALA A 285 1.33 13.85 0.76
CA ALA A 285 2.18 13.88 -0.43
C ALA A 285 2.83 15.26 -0.64
N ASN A 286 3.88 15.29 -1.47
CA ASN A 286 4.54 16.46 -2.06
C ASN A 286 5.51 15.96 -3.14
N GLU A 287 6.12 16.86 -3.92
CA GLU A 287 7.07 16.50 -5.00
C GLU A 287 8.34 15.75 -4.55
N SER A 288 8.61 15.66 -3.24
CA SER A 288 9.82 15.03 -2.68
C SER A 288 9.55 13.72 -1.93
N VAL A 289 8.29 13.24 -1.86
CA VAL A 289 7.95 11.99 -1.15
C VAL A 289 7.08 11.07 -2.00
N SER A 290 7.47 9.80 -2.10
CA SER A 290 6.76 8.82 -2.92
C SER A 290 5.52 8.26 -2.21
N ARG A 291 4.55 9.12 -1.91
CA ARG A 291 3.32 8.79 -1.17
C ARG A 291 2.09 9.05 -2.02
N THR A 292 1.10 8.17 -1.88
CA THR A 292 -0.24 8.42 -2.40
C THR A 292 -0.98 9.39 -1.48
N PRO A 293 -1.62 10.45 -2.01
CA PRO A 293 -2.26 11.48 -1.19
C PRO A 293 -3.47 10.90 -0.44
N ARG A 294 -3.42 10.89 0.90
CA ARG A 294 -4.53 10.45 1.78
C ARG A 294 -5.77 11.32 1.57
N GLY A 295 -6.95 10.72 1.72
CA GLY A 295 -8.24 11.40 1.70
C GLY A 295 -9.08 11.09 0.47
N ALA A 296 -10.22 11.78 0.35
CA ALA A 296 -11.15 11.63 -0.76
C ALA A 296 -10.94 12.70 -1.84
N HIS A 297 -10.58 12.26 -3.05
CA HIS A 297 -10.31 13.10 -4.20
C HIS A 297 -11.27 12.73 -5.34
N SER A 298 -11.78 13.69 -6.11
CA SER A 298 -12.62 13.35 -7.26
C SER A 298 -11.77 12.73 -8.38
N LEU A 299 -12.39 11.84 -9.16
CA LEU A 299 -11.78 11.33 -10.38
C LEU A 299 -12.08 12.28 -11.55
N GLY A 300 -11.03 12.63 -12.29
CA GLY A 300 -11.08 13.56 -13.42
C GLY A 300 -11.31 12.85 -14.74
N PHE A 301 -10.68 13.36 -15.81
CA PHE A 301 -10.72 12.71 -17.11
C PHE A 301 -9.91 11.40 -17.12
N ALA A 302 -10.36 10.47 -17.96
CA ALA A 302 -9.65 9.26 -18.32
C ALA A 302 -8.63 9.55 -19.44
N PHE A 303 -7.57 8.75 -19.51
CA PHE A 303 -6.56 8.86 -20.56
C PHE A 303 -5.90 7.52 -20.89
N GLY A 304 -5.13 7.49 -21.97
CA GLY A 304 -4.36 6.31 -22.34
C GLY A 304 -3.90 6.30 -23.80
N THR A 305 -3.30 5.20 -24.22
CA THR A 305 -2.92 4.97 -25.62
C THR A 305 -4.12 4.64 -26.52
N SER A 306 -5.25 4.22 -25.93
CA SER A 306 -6.53 3.98 -26.59
C SER A 306 -7.68 4.04 -25.56
N ASN A 307 -8.90 4.33 -26.00
CA ASN A 307 -10.08 4.33 -25.12
C ASN A 307 -10.66 2.90 -25.01
N PRO A 308 -10.73 2.29 -23.81
CA PRO A 308 -11.29 0.95 -23.63
C PRO A 308 -12.83 0.92 -23.51
N GLY A 309 -13.52 2.02 -23.82
CA GLY A 309 -14.98 2.18 -23.69
C GLY A 309 -15.39 2.85 -22.38
N THR A 310 -14.73 3.96 -22.02
CA THR A 310 -15.03 4.69 -20.76
C THR A 310 -16.17 5.69 -20.89
N ASN A 311 -16.92 5.89 -19.79
CA ASN A 311 -17.95 6.94 -19.67
C ASN A 311 -17.39 8.27 -19.12
N LEU A 312 -16.12 8.30 -18.70
CA LEU A 312 -15.41 9.52 -18.35
C LEU A 312 -14.98 10.26 -19.64
N PRO A 313 -14.78 11.60 -19.60
CA PRO A 313 -14.12 12.31 -20.70
C PRO A 313 -12.74 11.68 -20.95
N PHE A 314 -12.38 11.39 -22.20
CA PHE A 314 -11.14 10.68 -22.54
C PHE A 314 -10.14 11.56 -23.30
N ARG A 315 -8.86 11.52 -22.90
CA ARG A 315 -7.72 12.10 -23.65
C ARG A 315 -6.77 11.00 -24.15
N GLN A 316 -6.55 10.93 -25.46
CA GLN A 316 -5.52 10.03 -25.99
C GLN A 316 -4.14 10.67 -25.80
N ILE A 317 -3.17 9.88 -25.32
CA ILE A 317 -1.77 10.32 -25.18
C ILE A 317 -1.16 10.52 -26.57
N THR A 318 -0.50 11.66 -26.77
CA THR A 318 0.27 11.99 -27.97
C THR A 318 1.77 12.08 -27.61
N PRO A 319 2.69 12.12 -28.61
CA PRO A 319 4.10 12.43 -28.37
C PRO A 319 4.38 13.80 -27.75
N LYS A 320 3.36 14.67 -27.65
CA LYS A 320 3.43 15.99 -27.01
C LYS A 320 2.77 16.03 -25.62
N SER A 321 2.17 14.94 -25.13
CA SER A 321 1.42 14.96 -23.87
C SER A 321 2.36 14.92 -22.65
N TYR A 322 2.34 16.00 -21.86
CA TYR A 322 3.05 16.11 -20.59
C TYR A 322 2.07 16.37 -19.45
N TRP A 323 2.36 15.83 -18.27
CA TRP A 323 1.86 16.38 -17.01
C TRP A 323 2.92 17.30 -16.40
N ILE A 324 2.55 18.55 -16.11
CA ILE A 324 3.49 19.56 -15.63
C ILE A 324 3.70 19.40 -14.13
N SER A 325 4.94 19.18 -13.73
CA SER A 325 5.36 18.88 -12.35
C SER A 325 6.54 19.76 -11.91
N ASN A 326 7.17 20.49 -12.83
CA ASN A 326 8.06 21.60 -12.53
C ASN A 326 7.34 22.69 -11.73
N VAL A 327 7.68 22.84 -10.45
CA VAL A 327 7.10 23.84 -9.53
C VAL A 327 7.29 25.29 -9.98
N ASN A 328 8.25 25.57 -10.87
CA ASN A 328 8.48 26.91 -11.40
C ASN A 328 7.57 27.25 -12.60
N ASP A 329 6.87 26.27 -13.18
CA ASP A 329 5.94 26.46 -14.29
C ASP A 329 4.58 26.99 -13.79
N ASP A 330 3.97 27.93 -14.49
CA ASP A 330 2.65 28.48 -14.10
C ASP A 330 1.48 27.58 -14.54
N GLN A 331 1.74 26.55 -15.35
CA GLN A 331 0.82 25.47 -15.66
C GLN A 331 1.02 24.23 -14.75
N TYR A 332 1.71 24.39 -13.61
CA TYR A 332 2.00 23.32 -12.66
C TYR A 332 0.76 22.52 -12.21
N ASN A 333 0.94 21.20 -12.11
CA ASN A 333 -0.07 20.17 -11.87
C ASN A 333 -1.23 20.13 -12.89
N THR A 334 -0.92 20.34 -14.18
CA THR A 334 -1.90 20.21 -15.27
C THR A 334 -1.36 19.41 -16.45
N TRP A 335 -2.27 18.88 -17.28
CA TRP A 335 -1.94 18.25 -18.57
C TRP A 335 -1.77 19.31 -19.66
N GLN A 336 -0.63 19.30 -20.35
CA GLN A 336 -0.32 20.19 -21.48
C GLN A 336 0.16 19.39 -22.70
N GLU A 337 -0.08 19.93 -23.90
CA GLU A 337 0.53 19.44 -25.14
C GLU A 337 1.69 20.36 -25.53
N ARG A 338 2.93 19.88 -25.46
CA ARG A 338 4.16 20.64 -25.71
C ARG A 338 5.15 19.84 -26.57
N ASP A 339 5.91 20.49 -27.45
CA ASP A 339 6.98 19.83 -28.21
C ASP A 339 8.21 19.46 -27.35
N SER A 340 8.40 20.15 -26.24
CA SER A 340 9.36 19.85 -25.18
C SER A 340 8.90 20.47 -23.87
N SER A 341 9.30 19.89 -22.73
CA SER A 341 8.99 20.42 -21.39
C SER A 341 10.19 20.21 -20.44
N SER A 342 10.05 20.64 -19.19
CA SER A 342 11.09 20.47 -18.16
C SER A 342 11.41 18.98 -17.93
N PRO A 343 12.66 18.59 -17.59
CA PRO A 343 12.98 17.23 -17.16
C PRO A 343 12.20 16.77 -15.92
N GLN A 344 11.66 17.70 -15.13
CA GLN A 344 10.78 17.44 -14.00
C GLN A 344 9.33 17.14 -14.41
N ASP A 345 8.92 17.45 -15.65
CA ASP A 345 7.56 17.20 -16.14
C ASP A 345 7.42 15.76 -16.67
N GLU A 346 6.29 15.11 -16.35
CA GLU A 346 6.07 13.72 -16.71
C GLU A 346 5.65 13.58 -18.17
N HIS A 347 6.55 13.05 -19.00
CA HIS A 347 6.32 12.85 -20.43
C HIS A 347 5.51 11.56 -20.67
N LEU A 348 4.18 11.68 -20.68
CA LEU A 348 3.22 10.58 -20.53
C LEU A 348 3.34 9.47 -21.59
N ILE A 349 3.83 9.78 -22.80
CA ILE A 349 4.07 8.80 -23.87
C ILE A 349 5.14 7.75 -23.53
N LYS A 350 6.03 8.02 -22.57
CA LYS A 350 7.11 7.11 -22.17
C LYS A 350 6.60 5.93 -21.34
N GLU A 351 5.60 6.16 -20.49
CA GLU A 351 5.06 5.17 -19.55
C GLU A 351 4.03 4.22 -20.20
N THR A 352 4.44 3.62 -21.33
CA THR A 352 3.61 2.80 -22.22
C THR A 352 2.88 1.61 -21.57
N VAL A 353 3.37 1.11 -20.44
CA VAL A 353 2.71 0.05 -19.65
C VAL A 353 1.70 0.65 -18.67
N ALA A 354 2.13 1.62 -17.86
CA ALA A 354 1.32 2.21 -16.81
C ALA A 354 0.16 3.03 -17.40
N TYR A 355 0.46 3.93 -18.33
CA TYR A 355 -0.49 4.82 -18.99
C TYR A 355 -1.00 4.26 -20.32
N LYS A 356 -0.98 2.94 -20.47
CA LYS A 356 -1.89 2.28 -21.43
C LYS A 356 -3.34 2.71 -21.15
N TYR A 357 -3.71 2.72 -19.87
CA TYR A 357 -5.01 3.19 -19.35
C TYR A 357 -4.79 3.92 -18.02
N GLY A 358 -5.33 5.13 -17.87
CA GLY A 358 -5.21 5.96 -16.67
C GLY A 358 -6.46 6.82 -16.41
N ILE A 359 -6.64 7.28 -15.17
CA ILE A 359 -7.64 8.27 -14.77
C ILE A 359 -6.97 9.28 -13.83
N VAL A 360 -7.23 10.57 -14.03
CA VAL A 360 -6.71 11.63 -13.15
C VAL A 360 -7.32 11.55 -11.75
N ILE A 361 -6.46 11.58 -10.72
CA ILE A 361 -6.87 11.83 -9.34
C ILE A 361 -6.75 13.35 -9.13
N ASN A 362 -7.85 14.04 -8.86
CA ASN A 362 -7.86 15.51 -8.71
C ASN A 362 -7.30 15.98 -7.35
N TYR A 363 -6.11 15.51 -6.98
CA TYR A 363 -5.35 16.02 -5.85
C TYR A 363 -4.52 17.22 -6.29
N ASN A 364 -4.64 18.34 -5.58
CA ASN A 364 -3.90 19.58 -5.83
C ASN A 364 -4.10 20.18 -7.24
N THR A 365 -5.15 19.82 -8.00
CA THR A 365 -5.29 20.21 -9.43
C THR A 365 -6.12 21.47 -9.69
N SER A 366 -7.09 21.83 -8.85
CA SER A 366 -8.05 22.92 -9.15
C SER A 366 -7.50 24.32 -8.85
N ASN A 367 -6.72 24.44 -7.77
CA ASN A 367 -5.98 25.64 -7.36
C ASN A 367 -4.62 25.14 -6.85
N PRO A 368 -3.65 24.86 -7.75
CA PRO A 368 -2.48 24.07 -7.41
C PRO A 368 -1.48 24.83 -6.53
N VAL A 369 -1.21 24.28 -5.34
CA VAL A 369 -0.11 24.74 -4.49
C VAL A 369 1.19 24.16 -5.04
N LYS A 370 2.04 25.03 -5.61
CA LYS A 370 3.37 24.68 -6.16
C LYS A 370 4.19 23.90 -5.12
N GLY A 371 4.63 22.69 -5.47
CA GLY A 371 5.34 21.76 -4.59
C GLY A 371 4.46 20.81 -3.76
N GLY A 372 3.13 21.01 -3.76
CA GLY A 372 2.17 20.17 -3.04
C GLY A 372 2.02 18.74 -3.58
N GLY A 373 2.69 18.41 -4.68
CA GLY A 373 2.59 17.11 -5.37
C GLY A 373 1.68 17.21 -6.60
N SER A 374 2.03 16.43 -7.62
CA SER A 374 1.38 16.40 -8.94
C SER A 374 1.42 15.01 -9.56
N GLY A 375 0.83 14.81 -10.74
CA GLY A 375 0.94 13.55 -11.50
C GLY A 375 0.25 12.34 -10.83
N PHE A 376 -0.80 12.57 -10.03
CA PHE A 376 -1.49 11.47 -9.35
C PHE A 376 -2.58 10.86 -10.23
N PHE A 377 -2.38 9.59 -10.59
CA PHE A 377 -3.28 8.82 -11.44
C PHE A 377 -3.70 7.50 -10.80
N LEU A 378 -4.87 6.99 -11.22
CA LEU A 378 -5.27 5.60 -11.08
C LEU A 378 -4.99 4.91 -12.43
N HIS A 379 -4.09 3.92 -12.47
CA HIS A 379 -3.56 3.40 -13.75
C HIS A 379 -3.26 1.88 -13.75
N VAL A 380 -2.78 1.36 -14.89
CA VAL A 380 -2.39 -0.05 -15.04
C VAL A 380 -1.13 -0.36 -14.22
N SER A 381 -1.15 -1.41 -13.42
CA SER A 381 0.03 -1.84 -12.65
C SER A 381 1.10 -2.50 -13.52
N ASN A 382 2.35 -2.15 -13.23
CA ASN A 382 3.57 -2.77 -13.74
C ASN A 382 4.20 -3.74 -12.72
N GLY A 383 3.45 -4.16 -11.69
CA GLY A 383 3.87 -5.17 -10.71
C GLY A 383 4.76 -4.65 -9.57
N ARG A 384 4.92 -3.33 -9.42
CA ARG A 384 5.76 -2.69 -8.40
C ARG A 384 5.08 -1.46 -7.77
N PRO A 385 5.55 -1.00 -6.59
CA PRO A 385 5.16 0.30 -6.03
C PRO A 385 5.33 1.47 -7.00
N THR A 386 4.49 2.49 -6.83
CA THR A 386 4.49 3.69 -7.68
C THR A 386 5.30 4.83 -7.05
N ALA A 387 5.42 5.95 -7.76
CA ALA A 387 5.90 7.21 -7.19
C ALA A 387 4.83 7.93 -6.31
N GLY A 388 3.58 7.46 -6.28
CA GLY A 388 2.47 8.10 -5.57
C GLY A 388 1.10 7.86 -6.22
N CYS A 389 1.06 7.47 -7.49
CA CYS A 389 -0.13 6.93 -8.14
C CYS A 389 -0.74 5.71 -7.44
N VAL A 390 -1.98 5.37 -7.78
CA VAL A 390 -2.59 4.07 -7.46
C VAL A 390 -2.56 3.20 -8.71
N SER A 391 -2.11 1.94 -8.61
CA SER A 391 -2.06 1.03 -9.77
C SER A 391 -2.79 -0.29 -9.53
N VAL A 392 -3.52 -0.78 -10.54
CA VAL A 392 -4.33 -2.01 -10.48
C VAL A 392 -4.12 -2.88 -11.73
N PRO A 393 -4.39 -4.20 -11.69
CA PRO A 393 -4.26 -5.08 -12.86
C PRO A 393 -5.05 -4.57 -14.07
N GLN A 394 -4.47 -4.67 -15.27
CA GLN A 394 -5.03 -4.06 -16.50
C GLN A 394 -6.51 -4.39 -16.75
N ALA A 395 -6.94 -5.63 -16.48
CA ALA A 395 -8.33 -6.04 -16.64
C ALA A 395 -9.29 -5.28 -15.70
N LYS A 396 -8.88 -5.02 -14.45
CA LYS A 396 -9.65 -4.21 -13.50
C LYS A 396 -9.54 -2.72 -13.80
N MET A 397 -8.45 -2.24 -14.41
CA MET A 397 -8.39 -0.86 -14.91
C MET A 397 -9.40 -0.62 -16.04
N VAL A 398 -9.55 -1.58 -16.96
CA VAL A 398 -10.59 -1.54 -18.02
C VAL A 398 -11.99 -1.58 -17.42
N GLU A 399 -12.25 -2.49 -16.47
CA GLU A 399 -13.55 -2.62 -15.80
C GLU A 399 -13.93 -1.37 -14.99
N LEU A 400 -12.96 -0.73 -14.31
CA LEU A 400 -13.14 0.59 -13.69
C LEU A 400 -13.56 1.62 -14.73
N MET A 401 -12.79 1.79 -15.81
CA MET A 401 -13.06 2.80 -16.83
C MET A 401 -14.43 2.62 -17.49
N GLN A 402 -14.87 1.38 -17.73
CA GLN A 402 -16.17 1.07 -18.34
C GLN A 402 -17.36 1.30 -17.41
N LYS A 403 -17.15 1.40 -16.09
CA LYS A 403 -18.20 1.58 -15.07
C LYS A 403 -18.22 2.97 -14.44
N LEU A 404 -17.04 3.58 -14.27
CA LEU A 404 -16.89 4.92 -13.73
C LEU A 404 -17.54 5.97 -14.65
N HIS A 405 -18.19 6.96 -14.04
CA HIS A 405 -18.74 8.14 -14.68
C HIS A 405 -18.39 9.43 -13.91
N GLY A 406 -18.77 10.58 -14.47
CA GLY A 406 -18.56 11.87 -13.82
C GLY A 406 -19.18 11.90 -12.41
N GLY A 407 -18.48 12.53 -11.47
CA GLY A 407 -18.86 12.59 -10.05
C GLY A 407 -18.28 11.49 -9.17
N ALA A 408 -17.60 10.48 -9.73
CA ALA A 408 -16.92 9.44 -8.95
C ALA A 408 -15.73 9.96 -8.13
N TYR A 409 -15.42 9.29 -7.02
CA TYR A 409 -14.31 9.61 -6.11
C TYR A 409 -13.35 8.43 -5.91
N ILE A 410 -12.11 8.74 -5.53
CA ILE A 410 -11.14 7.79 -4.95
C ILE A 410 -10.85 8.18 -3.51
N VAL A 411 -10.79 7.21 -2.60
CA VAL A 411 -10.58 7.42 -1.16
C VAL A 411 -9.35 6.63 -0.71
N ASN A 412 -8.25 7.34 -0.47
CA ASN A 412 -6.96 6.75 -0.10
C ASN A 412 -6.76 6.78 1.41
N VAL A 413 -6.60 5.61 2.04
CA VAL A 413 -6.49 5.42 3.49
C VAL A 413 -5.55 4.26 3.86
N ASN A 414 -5.12 4.18 5.13
CA ASN A 414 -4.38 3.00 5.65
C ASN A 414 -5.30 1.97 6.34
N SER A 415 -6.56 2.31 6.59
CA SER A 415 -7.54 1.43 7.25
C SER A 415 -8.97 1.76 6.79
N ILE A 416 -9.88 0.78 6.84
CA ILE A 416 -11.31 0.99 6.52
C ILE A 416 -11.93 2.04 7.46
N ASN A 417 -11.47 2.11 8.71
CA ASN A 417 -11.97 3.03 9.73
C ASN A 417 -11.64 4.51 9.43
N GLU A 418 -10.63 4.80 8.60
CA GLU A 418 -10.35 6.18 8.15
C GLU A 418 -11.37 6.68 7.11
N ILE A 419 -12.11 5.80 6.43
CA ILE A 419 -12.98 6.18 5.30
C ILE A 419 -14.11 7.11 5.77
N SER A 420 -14.66 6.88 6.96
CA SER A 420 -15.74 7.72 7.53
C SER A 420 -15.31 9.15 7.85
N ASN A 421 -14.01 9.47 7.79
CA ASN A 421 -13.48 10.82 8.05
C ASN A 421 -13.54 11.75 6.82
N TYR A 422 -13.96 11.24 5.66
CA TYR A 422 -13.97 11.94 4.37
C TYR A 422 -15.33 11.93 3.69
#